data_AF-A0ABD0UPG6-F1
#
_entry.id   AF-A0ABD0UPG6-F1
#
_cell.length_a   1.000
_cell.length_b   1.000
_cell.length_c   1.000
_cell.angle_alpha   90.00
_cell.angle_beta   90.00
_cell.angle_gamma   90.00
#
_symmetry.space_group_name_H-M   'P 1'
#
loop_
_entity.id
_entity.type
_entity.pdbx_description
1 polymer ?
#
loop_
_entity_poly.entity_id
_entity_poly.type
_entity_poly.pdbx_seq_one_letter_code
_entity_poly.pdbx_strand_id
1 'polypeptide(L)'
;MEVEERKWENLASDCLVCIFCCVGLEELTIALPFVCKSWYEASLDPRCWKKLDFQGLDFRFRRKFERRSDRQYGFMSTTFSFPSFMKLCVDRSRGSAVQLSIPDFWSALSLQNLITASIGCPRLKALSFSGVLQQDEKHLPELISKWKELEILKIAQKPFSILEIFEQISINCPNFRGLHLHGLFNTTETRAIVRCMPRLKILEISGSVICKENLMEILDGCEELEVLNVSYCAGFDVDNEILKKASNIKKFECEGTTREGTMIHHSLIERLRIARKYSRWL
;
A
#
# COMPACT_ATOMS: atom_id res chain seq x y z
N MET A 1 21.27 -45.90 22.27
CA MET A 1 21.60 -44.76 21.39
C MET A 1 20.66 -43.64 21.77
N GLU A 2 21.12 -42.69 22.57
CA GLU A 2 20.37 -41.45 22.81
C GLU A 2 20.33 -40.68 21.48
N VAL A 3 19.12 -40.39 21.01
CA VAL A 3 18.94 -39.45 19.90
C VAL A 3 19.25 -38.09 20.49
N GLU A 4 20.43 -37.55 20.19
CA GLU A 4 20.81 -36.20 20.58
C GLU A 4 19.73 -35.23 20.07
N GLU A 5 18.94 -34.66 20.97
CA GLU A 5 17.88 -33.73 20.60
C GLU A 5 18.52 -32.56 19.86
N ARG A 6 18.18 -32.43 18.58
CA ARG A 6 18.66 -31.32 17.75
C ARG A 6 18.13 -30.01 18.32
N LYS A 7 18.99 -29.30 19.05
CA LYS A 7 18.67 -27.97 19.56
C LYS A 7 18.56 -27.00 18.38
N TRP A 8 17.45 -26.28 18.31
CA TRP A 8 17.23 -25.20 17.34
C TRP A 8 18.30 -24.11 17.39
N GLU A 9 19.04 -24.02 18.50
CA GLU A 9 20.20 -23.15 18.71
C GLU A 9 21.37 -23.47 17.78
N ASN A 10 21.48 -24.72 17.32
CA ASN A 10 22.56 -25.20 16.44
C ASN A 10 22.20 -25.05 14.94
N LEU A 11 21.02 -24.51 14.62
CA LEU A 11 20.64 -24.26 13.23
C LEU A 11 21.51 -23.15 12.65
N ALA A 12 22.02 -23.33 11.43
CA ALA A 12 22.84 -22.34 10.77
C ALA A 12 22.08 -21.00 10.63
N SER A 13 22.80 -19.89 10.83
CA SER A 13 22.21 -18.55 10.81
C SER A 13 21.46 -18.25 9.51
N ASP A 14 21.98 -18.67 8.35
CA ASP A 14 21.29 -18.49 7.07
C ASP A 14 19.96 -19.25 6.98
N CYS A 15 19.86 -20.43 7.59
CA CYS A 15 18.59 -21.16 7.67
C CYS A 15 17.59 -20.43 8.57
N LEU A 16 18.04 -19.88 9.70
CA LEU A 16 17.19 -19.05 10.58
C LEU A 16 16.69 -17.82 9.83
N VAL A 17 17.55 -17.11 9.10
CA VAL A 17 17.17 -15.93 8.30
C VAL A 17 16.15 -16.30 7.24
N CYS A 18 16.32 -17.42 6.53
CA CYS A 18 15.33 -17.91 5.55
C CYS A 18 13.96 -18.15 6.19
N ILE A 19 13.92 -18.75 7.39
CA ILE A 19 12.67 -18.95 8.14
C ILE A 19 12.09 -17.60 8.56
N PHE A 20 12.92 -16.69 9.09
CA PHE A 20 12.50 -15.41 9.64
C PHE A 20 11.97 -14.45 8.56
N CYS A 21 12.40 -14.60 7.31
CA CYS A 21 11.82 -13.90 6.16
C CYS A 21 10.34 -14.24 5.92
N CYS A 22 9.81 -15.31 6.54
CA CYS A 22 8.46 -15.80 6.34
C CYS A 22 7.50 -15.57 7.52
N VAL A 23 7.98 -15.12 8.70
CA VAL A 23 7.15 -15.12 9.91
C VAL A 23 6.29 -13.87 10.12
N GLY A 24 6.62 -12.74 9.49
CA GLY A 24 5.89 -11.46 9.66
C GLY A 24 6.47 -10.52 10.73
N LEU A 25 5.97 -9.28 10.75
CA LEU A 25 6.51 -8.21 11.61
C LEU A 25 6.27 -8.44 13.11
N GLU A 26 5.15 -9.05 13.49
CA GLU A 26 4.84 -9.31 14.90
C GLU A 26 5.91 -10.23 15.50
N GLU A 27 6.14 -11.37 14.88
CA GLU A 27 7.10 -12.38 15.32
C GLU A 27 8.52 -11.84 15.33
N LEU A 28 8.92 -11.09 14.29
CA LEU A 28 10.23 -10.45 14.19
C LEU A 28 10.50 -9.42 15.29
N THR A 29 9.45 -8.81 15.85
CA THR A 29 9.61 -7.71 16.82
C THR A 29 9.41 -8.16 18.27
N ILE A 30 8.46 -9.06 18.53
CA ILE A 30 8.06 -9.40 19.90
C ILE A 30 8.34 -10.85 20.32
N ALA A 31 8.72 -11.74 19.40
CA ALA A 31 8.95 -13.16 19.70
C ALA A 31 10.38 -13.60 19.42
N LEU A 32 10.82 -13.59 18.16
CA LEU A 32 12.12 -14.15 17.74
C LEU A 32 13.33 -13.55 18.48
N PRO A 33 13.40 -12.22 18.70
CA PRO A 33 14.52 -11.60 19.42
C PRO A 33 14.68 -12.07 20.87
N PHE A 34 13.66 -12.73 21.45
CA PHE A 34 13.60 -13.11 22.86
C PHE A 34 13.74 -14.62 23.10
N VAL A 35 14.00 -15.42 22.05
CA VAL A 35 14.17 -16.87 22.19
C VAL A 35 15.57 -17.21 22.69
N CYS A 36 16.60 -16.80 21.96
CA CYS A 36 18.01 -16.95 22.35
C CYS A 36 18.89 -15.94 21.59
N LYS A 37 20.18 -15.86 21.94
CA LYS A 37 21.13 -14.94 21.31
C LYS A 37 21.28 -15.15 19.80
N SER A 38 21.34 -16.41 19.36
CA SER A 38 21.44 -16.76 17.93
C SER A 38 20.22 -16.27 17.15
N TRP A 39 19.02 -16.44 17.69
CA TRP A 39 17.78 -15.96 17.06
C TRP A 39 17.68 -14.44 17.08
N TYR A 40 18.13 -13.81 18.15
CA TYR A 40 18.26 -12.35 18.20
C TYR A 40 19.16 -11.85 17.05
N GLU A 41 20.37 -12.37 16.93
CA GLU A 41 21.32 -11.97 15.89
C GLU A 41 20.79 -12.22 14.48
N ALA A 42 20.21 -13.39 14.22
CA ALA A 42 19.60 -13.70 12.93
C ALA A 42 18.37 -12.81 12.61
N SER A 43 17.59 -12.42 13.61
CA SER A 43 16.46 -11.49 13.42
C SER A 43 16.90 -10.08 13.00
N LEU A 44 18.16 -9.71 13.23
CA LEU A 44 18.71 -8.41 12.82
C LEU A 44 19.15 -8.38 11.36
N ASP A 45 19.12 -9.51 10.66
CA ASP A 45 19.49 -9.57 9.24
C ASP A 45 18.48 -8.75 8.41
N PRO A 46 18.94 -7.77 7.59
CA PRO A 46 18.07 -6.93 6.76
C PRO A 46 17.13 -7.72 5.84
N ARG A 47 17.50 -8.94 5.43
CA ARG A 47 16.65 -9.81 4.58
C ARG A 47 15.29 -10.07 5.21
N CYS A 48 15.22 -10.18 6.53
CA CYS A 48 13.99 -10.37 7.30
C CYS A 48 13.03 -9.17 7.22
N TRP A 49 13.56 -7.98 6.93
CA TRP A 49 12.84 -6.71 6.97
C TRP A 49 12.55 -6.13 5.58
N LYS A 50 12.63 -6.97 4.53
CA LYS A 50 12.30 -6.59 3.16
C LYS A 50 10.81 -6.22 2.98
N LYS A 51 9.93 -6.84 3.77
CA LYS A 51 8.48 -6.62 3.73
C LYS A 51 8.03 -6.02 5.05
N LEU A 52 7.67 -4.74 5.02
CA LEU A 52 7.17 -4.00 6.18
C LEU A 52 5.65 -3.86 6.07
N ASP A 53 4.93 -4.92 6.43
CA ASP A 53 3.46 -4.93 6.40
C ASP A 53 2.87 -4.73 7.80
N PHE A 54 2.31 -3.53 8.02
CA PHE A 54 1.72 -3.15 9.29
C PHE A 54 0.18 -3.30 9.30
N GLN A 55 -0.45 -3.79 8.22
CA GLN A 55 -1.92 -3.92 8.13
C GLN A 55 -2.51 -4.87 9.18
N GLY A 56 -1.77 -5.93 9.53
CA GLY A 56 -2.19 -6.93 10.52
C GLY A 56 -1.94 -6.53 11.98
N LEU A 57 -1.31 -5.37 12.24
CA LEU A 57 -0.93 -4.96 13.59
C LEU A 57 -2.08 -4.23 14.29
N ASP A 58 -2.89 -5.02 15.01
CA ASP A 58 -4.06 -4.55 15.73
C ASP A 58 -3.73 -4.01 17.15
N PHE A 59 -4.77 -3.67 17.90
CA PHE A 59 -4.64 -3.24 19.31
C PHE A 59 -4.05 -4.33 20.22
N ARG A 60 -4.19 -5.63 19.86
CA ARG A 60 -3.61 -6.75 20.62
C ARG A 60 -2.11 -6.79 20.42
N PHE A 61 -1.63 -6.54 19.20
CA PHE A 61 -0.20 -6.37 18.93
C PHE A 61 0.38 -5.28 19.83
N ARG A 62 -0.23 -4.08 19.84
CA ARG A 62 0.19 -2.96 20.70
C ARG A 62 0.37 -3.40 22.16
N ARG A 63 -0.64 -4.08 22.72
CA ARG A 63 -0.62 -4.54 24.12
C ARG A 63 0.45 -5.61 24.38
N LYS A 64 0.70 -6.51 23.43
CA LYS A 64 1.77 -7.52 23.54
C LYS A 64 3.15 -6.85 23.48
N PHE A 65 3.32 -5.88 22.58
CA PHE A 65 4.54 -5.11 22.41
C PHE A 65 4.89 -4.35 23.69
N GLU A 66 3.96 -3.57 24.24
CA GLU A 66 4.17 -2.78 25.48
C GLU A 66 4.61 -3.68 26.65
N ARG A 67 3.96 -4.83 26.85
CA ARG A 67 4.33 -5.78 27.92
C ARG A 67 5.71 -6.40 27.76
N ARG A 68 6.15 -6.61 26.51
CA ARG A 68 7.47 -7.17 26.20
C ARG A 68 8.54 -6.09 26.26
N SER A 69 8.23 -4.85 25.88
CA SER A 69 9.19 -3.75 25.90
C SER A 69 9.59 -3.31 27.32
N ASP A 70 8.62 -3.29 28.24
CA ASP A 70 8.84 -2.91 29.65
C ASP A 70 9.82 -3.85 30.37
N ARG A 71 9.89 -5.12 29.94
CA ARG A 71 10.72 -6.15 30.59
C ARG A 71 12.21 -6.10 30.22
N GLN A 72 12.60 -5.40 29.16
CA GLN A 72 13.99 -5.51 28.65
C GLN A 72 14.61 -4.20 28.12
N TYR A 73 13.84 -3.23 27.63
CA TYR A 73 14.42 -1.99 27.08
C TYR A 73 14.63 -0.87 28.11
N GLY A 74 14.29 -1.08 29.38
CA GLY A 74 14.40 -0.05 30.42
C GLY A 74 13.53 1.18 30.17
N PHE A 75 12.54 1.07 29.27
CA PHE A 75 11.59 2.15 29.02
C PHE A 75 10.64 2.25 30.20
N MET A 76 10.92 3.20 31.10
CA MET A 76 9.99 3.60 32.14
C MET A 76 8.78 4.24 31.45
N SER A 77 7.71 3.47 31.27
CA SER A 77 6.39 3.91 30.80
C SER A 77 6.41 4.83 29.57
N THR A 78 6.50 4.26 28.37
CA THR A 78 6.02 4.98 27.17
C THR A 78 4.99 4.14 26.45
N THR A 79 3.79 4.70 26.35
CA THR A 79 2.72 4.21 25.48
C THR A 79 3.26 3.95 24.08
N PHE A 80 2.85 2.84 23.45
CA PHE A 80 3.26 2.49 22.10
C PHE A 80 2.97 3.63 21.12
N SER A 81 4.00 4.05 20.40
CA SER A 81 3.94 5.04 19.33
C SER A 81 4.24 4.34 18.00
N PHE A 82 3.26 4.30 17.09
CA PHE A 82 3.45 3.69 15.78
C PHE A 82 4.55 4.35 14.94
N PRO A 83 4.69 5.69 14.85
CA PRO A 83 5.81 6.29 14.14
C PRO A 83 7.17 5.81 14.66
N SER A 84 7.33 5.70 15.98
CA SER A 84 8.57 5.19 16.58
C SER A 84 8.80 3.72 16.25
N PHE A 85 7.74 2.90 16.30
CA PHE A 85 7.81 1.49 15.95
C PHE A 85 8.10 1.26 14.46
N MET A 86 7.45 2.02 13.58
CA MET A 86 7.71 2.00 12.14
C MET A 86 9.15 2.42 11.86
N LYS A 87 9.64 3.50 12.50
CA LYS A 87 11.03 3.92 12.38
C LYS A 87 11.99 2.81 12.80
N LEU A 88 11.74 2.12 13.91
CA LEU A 88 12.54 0.97 14.33
C LEU A 88 12.60 -0.11 13.22
N CYS A 89 11.46 -0.47 12.63
CA CYS A 89 11.40 -1.48 11.57
C CYS A 89 12.12 -1.01 10.30
N VAL A 90 12.00 0.27 9.94
CA VAL A 90 12.72 0.89 8.82
C VAL A 90 14.23 0.85 9.06
N ASP A 91 14.69 1.22 10.27
CA ASP A 91 16.10 1.19 10.64
C ASP A 91 16.67 -0.25 10.57
N ARG A 92 15.88 -1.26 10.98
CA ARG A 92 16.24 -2.68 10.86
C ARG A 92 16.38 -3.15 9.41
N SER A 93 15.61 -2.56 8.48
CA SER A 93 15.71 -2.88 7.06
C SER A 93 17.02 -2.44 6.41
N ARG A 94 17.75 -1.49 7.00
CA ARG A 94 18.99 -0.93 6.44
C ARG A 94 18.87 -0.56 4.95
N GLY A 95 17.73 0.01 4.55
CA GLY A 95 17.46 0.41 3.17
C GLY A 95 17.08 -0.72 2.21
N SER A 96 16.90 -1.96 2.70
CA SER A 96 16.56 -3.13 1.88
C SER A 96 15.05 -3.38 1.74
N ALA A 97 14.21 -2.60 2.43
CA ALA A 97 12.76 -2.70 2.33
C ALA A 97 12.27 -2.47 0.89
N VAL A 98 11.51 -3.43 0.37
CA VAL A 98 10.90 -3.40 -0.98
C VAL A 98 9.38 -3.25 -0.94
N GLN A 99 8.74 -3.58 0.17
CA GLN A 99 7.30 -3.44 0.36
C GLN A 99 7.00 -2.74 1.68
N LEU A 100 6.09 -1.78 1.64
CA LEU A 100 5.61 -1.06 2.81
C LEU A 100 4.09 -0.93 2.76
N SER A 101 3.41 -1.30 3.84
CA SER A 101 1.96 -1.18 3.96
C SER A 101 1.58 -0.54 5.30
N ILE A 102 1.05 0.67 5.25
CA ILE A 102 0.68 1.48 6.42
C ILE A 102 -0.84 1.34 6.67
N PRO A 103 -1.28 0.95 7.88
CA PRO A 103 -2.68 0.70 8.22
C PRO A 103 -3.54 1.96 8.33
N ASP A 104 -4.83 1.78 8.02
CA ASP A 104 -5.86 2.84 8.03
C ASP A 104 -6.07 3.48 9.40
N PHE A 105 -5.99 2.68 10.47
CA PHE A 105 -6.17 3.16 11.83
C PHE A 105 -5.15 4.24 12.23
N TRP A 106 -3.99 4.27 11.58
CA TRP A 106 -2.89 5.19 11.89
C TRP A 106 -2.72 6.30 10.84
N SER A 107 -3.71 6.47 9.96
CA SER A 107 -3.70 7.42 8.83
C SER A 107 -3.60 8.90 9.25
N ALA A 108 -3.97 9.27 10.48
CA ALA A 108 -3.78 10.64 10.99
C ALA A 108 -2.30 11.06 11.12
N LEU A 109 -1.36 10.10 11.09
CA LEU A 109 0.09 10.31 11.19
C LEU A 109 0.82 9.96 9.88
N SER A 110 0.08 9.80 8.77
CA SER A 110 0.61 9.20 7.55
C SER A 110 1.71 10.04 6.88
N LEU A 111 1.69 11.37 6.93
CA LEU A 111 2.75 12.18 6.30
C LEU A 111 4.12 11.91 6.94
N GLN A 112 4.24 11.95 8.26
CA GLN A 112 5.51 11.69 8.95
C GLN A 112 6.03 10.27 8.70
N ASN A 113 5.12 9.30 8.64
CA ASN A 113 5.43 7.91 8.31
C ASN A 113 5.96 7.78 6.86
N LEU A 114 5.34 8.49 5.91
CA LEU A 114 5.79 8.54 4.51
C LEU A 114 7.14 9.27 4.38
N ILE A 115 7.37 10.35 5.13
CA ILE A 115 8.67 11.02 5.18
C ILE A 115 9.74 10.05 5.67
N THR A 116 9.48 9.34 6.78
CA THR A 116 10.38 8.34 7.34
C THR A 116 10.71 7.25 6.30
N ALA A 117 9.68 6.74 5.62
CA ALA A 117 9.85 5.74 4.55
C ALA A 117 10.62 6.29 3.34
N SER A 118 10.44 7.57 2.99
CA SER A 118 11.12 8.18 1.85
C SER A 118 12.64 8.28 2.06
N ILE A 119 13.07 8.34 3.32
CA ILE A 119 14.49 8.39 3.70
C ILE A 119 15.05 6.97 3.90
N GLY A 120 14.32 6.13 4.64
CA GLY A 120 14.83 4.82 5.08
C GLY A 120 14.55 3.66 4.14
N CYS A 121 13.67 3.82 3.14
CA CYS A 121 13.29 2.76 2.19
C CYS A 121 13.48 3.22 0.72
N PRO A 122 14.71 3.49 0.25
CA PRO A 122 14.95 4.01 -1.09
C PRO A 122 14.60 3.03 -2.22
N ARG A 123 14.60 1.72 -1.92
CA ARG A 123 14.36 0.62 -2.88
C ARG A 123 12.92 0.11 -2.89
N LEU A 124 11.99 0.95 -2.44
CA LEU A 124 10.60 0.56 -2.30
C LEU A 124 9.97 0.30 -3.66
N LYS A 125 9.41 -0.89 -3.84
CA LYS A 125 8.71 -1.35 -5.05
C LYS A 125 7.20 -1.31 -4.89
N ALA A 126 6.70 -1.55 -3.69
CA ALA A 126 5.27 -1.52 -3.40
C ALA A 126 4.98 -0.66 -2.17
N LEU A 127 4.13 0.35 -2.35
CA LEU A 127 3.67 1.25 -1.29
C LEU A 127 2.15 1.17 -1.17
N SER A 128 1.66 0.90 0.04
CA SER A 128 0.24 0.95 0.38
C SER A 128 0.02 1.85 1.58
N PHE A 129 -0.91 2.79 1.48
CA PHE A 129 -1.36 3.62 2.60
C PHE A 129 -2.78 4.13 2.34
N SER A 130 -3.42 4.67 3.38
CA SER A 130 -4.84 5.01 3.32
C SER A 130 -5.08 6.39 2.76
N GLY A 131 -4.17 7.34 3.01
CA GLY A 131 -4.31 8.74 2.63
C GLY A 131 -3.50 9.62 3.58
N VAL A 132 -3.47 10.92 3.32
CA VAL A 132 -2.92 11.94 4.24
C VAL A 132 -3.99 12.96 4.58
N LEU A 133 -3.75 13.76 5.62
CA LEU A 133 -4.64 14.88 5.94
C LEU A 133 -4.66 15.86 4.76
N GLN A 134 -5.82 16.49 4.51
CA GLN A 134 -6.02 17.37 3.35
C GLN A 134 -4.93 18.45 3.21
N GLN A 135 -4.48 19.03 4.33
CA GLN A 135 -3.43 20.07 4.35
C GLN A 135 -2.06 19.57 3.89
N ASP A 136 -1.83 18.25 3.98
CA ASP A 136 -0.57 17.58 3.73
C ASP A 136 -0.51 16.95 2.33
N GLU A 137 -1.64 16.83 1.62
CA GLU A 137 -1.73 16.19 0.31
C GLU A 137 -0.84 16.85 -0.75
N LYS A 138 -0.57 18.16 -0.61
CA LYS A 138 0.35 18.90 -1.49
C LYS A 138 1.80 18.38 -1.45
N HIS A 139 2.18 17.67 -0.40
CA HIS A 139 3.53 17.11 -0.25
C HIS A 139 3.66 15.70 -0.86
N LEU A 140 2.54 15.03 -1.17
CA LEU A 140 2.54 13.68 -1.71
C LEU A 140 3.30 13.55 -3.05
N PRO A 141 3.11 14.43 -4.05
CA PRO A 141 3.82 14.30 -5.32
C PRO A 141 5.35 14.30 -5.14
N GLU A 142 5.88 15.23 -4.34
CA GLU A 142 7.31 15.31 -4.05
C GLU A 142 7.81 14.05 -3.33
N LEU A 143 7.05 13.53 -2.37
CA LEU A 143 7.42 12.28 -1.67
C LEU A 143 7.43 11.08 -2.62
N ILE A 144 6.38 10.92 -3.44
CA ILE A 144 6.28 9.84 -4.43
C ILE A 144 7.48 9.87 -5.39
N SER A 145 7.92 11.07 -5.78
CA SER A 145 9.07 11.24 -6.68
C SER A 145 10.38 10.62 -6.16
N LYS A 146 10.50 10.36 -4.84
CA LYS A 146 11.71 9.81 -4.23
C LYS A 146 11.88 8.31 -4.44
N TRP A 147 10.79 7.54 -4.67
CA TRP A 147 10.86 6.10 -4.85
C TRP A 147 11.02 5.71 -6.32
N LYS A 148 12.26 5.73 -6.81
CA LYS A 148 12.58 5.45 -8.23
C LYS A 148 12.33 3.99 -8.64
N GLU A 149 12.34 3.07 -7.68
CA GLU A 149 12.05 1.65 -7.91
C GLU A 149 10.55 1.32 -7.75
N LEU A 150 9.67 2.32 -7.56
CA LEU A 150 8.25 2.06 -7.30
C LEU A 150 7.56 1.41 -8.50
N GLU A 151 6.93 0.26 -8.25
CA GLU A 151 6.21 -0.54 -9.24
C GLU A 151 4.70 -0.52 -8.98
N ILE A 152 4.29 -0.49 -7.70
CA ILE A 152 2.88 -0.59 -7.28
C ILE A 152 2.58 0.47 -6.22
N LEU A 153 1.50 1.23 -6.46
CA LEU A 153 0.97 2.21 -5.51
C LEU A 153 -0.49 1.90 -5.18
N LYS A 154 -0.78 1.74 -3.89
CA LYS A 154 -2.13 1.58 -3.35
C LYS A 154 -2.47 2.73 -2.41
N ILE A 155 -3.51 3.48 -2.76
CA ILE A 155 -4.03 4.59 -1.95
C ILE A 155 -5.53 4.37 -1.72
N ALA A 156 -5.94 4.16 -0.48
CA ALA A 156 -7.35 3.89 -0.17
C ALA A 156 -8.24 5.13 -0.39
N GLN A 157 -7.76 6.31 0.01
CA GLN A 157 -8.44 7.59 -0.11
C GLN A 157 -7.73 8.44 -1.17
N LYS A 158 -8.36 8.57 -2.33
CA LYS A 158 -7.81 9.37 -3.43
C LYS A 158 -7.54 10.83 -2.99
N PRO A 159 -6.30 11.34 -3.12
CA PRO A 159 -5.96 12.72 -2.78
C PRO A 159 -6.46 13.69 -3.87
N PHE A 160 -6.61 14.97 -3.51
CA PHE A 160 -6.90 16.04 -4.48
C PHE A 160 -5.72 16.28 -5.44
N SER A 161 -4.49 16.04 -4.99
CA SER A 161 -3.25 16.15 -5.78
C SER A 161 -2.94 14.93 -6.67
N ILE A 162 -3.96 14.12 -7.01
CA ILE A 162 -3.75 12.86 -7.72
C ILE A 162 -3.16 13.06 -9.13
N LEU A 163 -3.49 14.17 -9.80
CA LEU A 163 -2.95 14.49 -11.11
C LEU A 163 -1.44 14.75 -11.04
N GLU A 164 -0.99 15.51 -10.05
CA GLU A 164 0.42 15.77 -9.80
C GLU A 164 1.15 14.49 -9.39
N ILE A 165 0.52 13.60 -8.63
CA ILE A 165 1.08 12.28 -8.31
C ILE A 165 1.30 11.47 -9.60
N PHE A 166 0.34 11.44 -10.52
CA PHE A 166 0.50 10.73 -11.80
C PHE A 166 1.64 11.31 -12.65
N GLU A 167 1.80 12.63 -12.69
CA GLU A 167 2.97 13.26 -13.33
C GLU A 167 4.30 12.85 -12.66
N GLN A 168 4.34 12.83 -11.33
CA GLN A 168 5.56 12.42 -10.63
C GLN A 168 5.86 10.94 -10.85
N ILE A 169 4.85 10.08 -10.97
CA ILE A 169 5.03 8.67 -11.32
C ILE A 169 5.61 8.54 -12.73
N SER A 170 5.05 9.24 -13.72
CA SER A 170 5.52 9.15 -15.12
C SER A 170 6.98 9.58 -15.28
N ILE A 171 7.41 10.59 -14.51
CA ILE A 171 8.77 11.13 -14.56
C ILE A 171 9.76 10.26 -13.78
N ASN A 172 9.35 9.75 -12.61
CA ASN A 172 10.31 9.21 -11.62
C ASN A 172 10.27 7.70 -11.43
N CYS A 173 9.22 7.01 -11.89
CA CYS A 173 8.98 5.59 -11.62
C CYS A 173 8.93 4.78 -12.93
N PRO A 174 10.08 4.51 -13.59
CA PRO A 174 10.10 3.89 -14.92
C PRO A 174 9.55 2.46 -14.97
N ASN A 175 9.48 1.77 -13.82
CA ASN A 175 8.95 0.41 -13.71
C ASN A 175 7.52 0.38 -13.15
N PHE A 176 6.85 1.53 -13.07
CA PHE A 176 5.50 1.61 -12.53
C PHE A 176 4.53 0.80 -13.38
N ARG A 177 3.76 -0.08 -12.72
CA ARG A 177 2.88 -1.04 -13.39
C ARG A 177 1.58 -1.32 -12.67
N GLY A 178 1.41 -0.90 -11.41
CA GLY A 178 0.21 -1.19 -10.65
C GLY A 178 -0.35 0.00 -9.89
N LEU A 179 -1.63 0.29 -10.10
CA LEU A 179 -2.36 1.35 -9.41
C LEU A 179 -3.61 0.78 -8.76
N HIS A 180 -3.73 0.97 -7.45
CA HIS A 180 -4.94 0.65 -6.69
C HIS A 180 -5.48 1.94 -6.08
N LEU A 181 -6.66 2.36 -6.52
CA LEU A 181 -7.21 3.66 -6.18
C LEU A 181 -8.73 3.61 -6.21
N HIS A 182 -9.37 4.12 -5.17
CA HIS A 182 -10.83 4.16 -5.08
C HIS A 182 -11.33 5.61 -5.10
N GLY A 183 -12.41 5.89 -5.83
CA GLY A 183 -13.03 7.22 -5.84
C GLY A 183 -13.87 7.51 -7.08
N LEU A 184 -14.06 8.80 -7.38
CA LEU A 184 -14.71 9.24 -8.60
C LEU A 184 -13.64 9.53 -9.66
N PHE A 185 -13.76 8.94 -10.84
CA PHE A 185 -12.85 9.12 -11.98
C PHE A 185 -13.50 9.97 -13.06
N ASN A 186 -13.09 11.23 -13.13
CA ASN A 186 -13.51 12.14 -14.19
C ASN A 186 -12.63 11.99 -15.44
N THR A 187 -13.03 12.65 -16.53
CA THR A 187 -12.31 12.55 -17.82
C THR A 187 -10.87 13.05 -17.75
N THR A 188 -10.59 14.09 -16.95
CA THR A 188 -9.23 14.61 -16.76
C THR A 188 -8.32 13.60 -16.07
N GLU A 189 -8.80 12.97 -15.00
CA GLU A 189 -8.04 11.95 -14.25
C GLU A 189 -7.83 10.69 -15.08
N THR A 190 -8.85 10.28 -15.83
CA THR A 190 -8.79 9.13 -16.76
C THR A 190 -7.72 9.36 -17.83
N ARG A 191 -7.73 10.52 -18.49
CA ARG A 191 -6.71 10.92 -19.46
C ARG A 191 -5.32 10.95 -18.88
N ALA A 192 -5.19 11.43 -17.64
CA ALA A 192 -3.91 11.44 -16.95
C ALA A 192 -3.39 10.02 -16.69
N ILE A 193 -4.27 9.05 -16.37
CA ILE A 193 -3.85 7.64 -16.25
C ILE A 193 -3.26 7.13 -17.55
N VAL A 194 -3.99 7.29 -18.66
CA VAL A 194 -3.55 6.85 -20.00
C VAL A 194 -2.24 7.51 -20.41
N ARG A 195 -2.13 8.84 -20.23
CA ARG A 195 -0.94 9.61 -20.60
C ARG A 195 0.28 9.24 -19.75
N CYS A 196 0.11 9.17 -18.44
CA CYS A 196 1.23 9.08 -17.50
C CYS A 196 1.68 7.64 -17.27
N MET A 197 0.79 6.67 -17.49
CA MET A 197 1.03 5.26 -17.22
C MET A 197 0.53 4.38 -18.38
N PRO A 198 1.00 4.58 -19.62
CA PRO A 198 0.52 3.83 -20.79
C PRO A 198 0.84 2.32 -20.71
N ARG A 199 1.85 1.94 -19.93
CA ARG A 199 2.29 0.54 -19.72
C ARG A 199 1.72 -0.08 -18.44
N LEU A 200 0.62 0.47 -17.92
CA LEU A 200 -0.01 -0.02 -16.70
C LEU A 200 -0.48 -1.46 -16.89
N LYS A 201 -0.13 -2.34 -15.95
CA LYS A 201 -0.49 -3.77 -15.98
C LYS A 201 -1.60 -4.12 -15.01
N ILE A 202 -1.70 -3.41 -13.90
CA ILE A 202 -2.67 -3.66 -12.84
C ILE A 202 -3.42 -2.36 -12.56
N LEU A 203 -4.73 -2.38 -12.76
CA LEU A 203 -5.62 -1.31 -12.35
C LEU A 203 -6.74 -1.88 -11.48
N GLU A 204 -6.74 -1.49 -10.21
CA GLU A 204 -7.75 -1.86 -9.21
C GLU A 204 -8.51 -0.60 -8.80
N ILE A 205 -9.75 -0.48 -9.29
CA ILE A 205 -10.63 0.65 -9.01
C ILE A 205 -12.01 0.19 -8.55
N SER A 206 -12.14 -1.03 -8.00
CA SER A 206 -13.41 -1.54 -7.49
C SER A 206 -14.12 -0.55 -6.53
N GLY A 207 -15.44 -0.55 -6.52
CA GLY A 207 -16.25 0.35 -5.69
C GLY A 207 -16.17 1.84 -6.09
N SER A 208 -15.63 2.16 -7.27
CA SER A 208 -15.47 3.53 -7.76
C SER A 208 -16.63 4.01 -8.62
N VAL A 209 -16.65 5.31 -8.92
CA VAL A 209 -17.56 5.90 -9.90
C VAL A 209 -16.78 6.24 -11.15
N ILE A 210 -17.13 5.64 -12.28
CA ILE A 210 -16.50 5.86 -13.60
C ILE A 210 -17.56 5.68 -14.68
N CYS A 211 -17.64 6.58 -15.67
CA CYS A 211 -18.55 6.40 -16.79
C CYS A 211 -17.97 5.45 -17.84
N LYS A 212 -18.83 4.92 -18.71
CA LYS A 212 -18.43 3.99 -19.77
C LYS A 212 -17.32 4.58 -20.65
N GLU A 213 -17.44 5.84 -21.05
CA GLU A 213 -16.50 6.51 -21.96
C GLU A 213 -15.10 6.57 -21.36
N ASN A 214 -15.00 6.91 -20.06
CA ASN A 214 -13.72 6.96 -19.35
C ASN A 214 -13.10 5.56 -19.20
N LEU A 215 -13.91 4.53 -18.94
CA LEU A 215 -13.42 3.16 -18.89
C LEU A 215 -12.88 2.71 -20.26
N MET A 216 -13.59 3.02 -21.33
CA MET A 216 -13.16 2.71 -22.70
C MET A 216 -11.85 3.42 -23.04
N GLU A 217 -11.68 4.69 -22.64
CA GLU A 217 -10.43 5.43 -22.82
C GLU A 217 -9.24 4.76 -22.11
N ILE A 218 -9.43 4.21 -20.91
CA ILE A 218 -8.40 3.42 -20.22
C ILE A 218 -8.08 2.13 -20.99
N LEU A 219 -9.11 1.41 -21.44
CA LEU A 219 -8.95 0.17 -22.21
C LEU A 219 -8.29 0.40 -23.58
N ASP A 220 -8.48 1.58 -24.17
CA ASP A 220 -7.83 2.01 -25.41
C ASP A 220 -6.36 2.41 -25.18
N GLY A 221 -6.08 3.09 -24.08
CA GLY A 221 -4.78 3.71 -23.83
C GLY A 221 -3.77 2.85 -23.06
N CYS A 222 -4.24 1.91 -22.23
CA CYS A 222 -3.39 1.04 -21.41
C CYS A 222 -3.36 -0.39 -21.98
N GLU A 223 -2.72 -0.57 -23.12
CA GLU A 223 -2.72 -1.83 -23.88
C GLU A 223 -2.01 -2.99 -23.16
N GLU A 224 -1.14 -2.71 -22.19
CA GLU A 224 -0.43 -3.73 -21.39
C GLU A 224 -1.21 -4.22 -20.15
N LEU A 225 -2.49 -3.83 -19.99
CA LEU A 225 -3.31 -4.26 -18.85
C LEU A 225 -3.44 -5.79 -18.78
N GLU A 226 -2.99 -6.37 -17.67
CA GLU A 226 -3.09 -7.79 -17.36
C GLU A 226 -4.19 -8.06 -16.32
N VAL A 227 -4.42 -7.09 -15.42
CA VAL A 227 -5.44 -7.15 -14.36
C VAL A 227 -6.22 -5.84 -14.35
N LEU A 228 -7.54 -5.93 -14.52
CA LEU A 228 -8.46 -4.82 -14.38
C LEU A 228 -9.63 -5.25 -13.49
N ASN A 229 -9.75 -4.59 -12.34
CA ASN A 229 -10.88 -4.79 -11.45
C ASN A 229 -11.71 -3.51 -11.35
N VAL A 230 -12.93 -3.60 -11.85
CA VAL A 230 -13.98 -2.57 -11.83
C VAL A 230 -15.23 -3.08 -11.12
N SER A 231 -15.10 -4.11 -10.28
CA SER A 231 -16.23 -4.70 -9.55
C SER A 231 -16.88 -3.68 -8.61
N TYR A 232 -18.19 -3.75 -8.48
CA TYR A 232 -19.01 -2.85 -7.65
C TYR A 232 -18.87 -1.37 -8.03
N CYS A 233 -18.44 -1.06 -9.25
CA CYS A 233 -18.39 0.32 -9.74
C CYS A 233 -19.79 0.83 -10.13
N ALA A 234 -19.94 2.16 -10.11
CA ALA A 234 -21.11 2.86 -10.60
C ALA A 234 -20.79 3.66 -11.88
N GLY A 235 -21.73 3.74 -12.81
CA GLY A 235 -21.68 4.65 -13.96
C GLY A 235 -21.76 4.00 -15.34
N PHE A 236 -21.79 2.66 -15.41
CA PHE A 236 -22.02 1.92 -16.65
C PHE A 236 -22.60 0.53 -16.36
N ASP A 237 -23.34 -0.01 -17.33
CA ASP A 237 -23.70 -1.42 -17.35
C ASP A 237 -22.68 -2.16 -18.23
N VAL A 238 -22.31 -3.37 -17.80
CA VAL A 238 -21.37 -4.20 -18.57
C VAL A 238 -22.07 -4.70 -19.83
N ASP A 239 -21.52 -4.37 -20.99
CA ASP A 239 -22.04 -4.76 -22.29
C ASP A 239 -21.00 -5.47 -23.17
N ASN A 240 -21.44 -5.94 -24.35
CA ASN A 240 -20.60 -6.68 -25.28
C ASN A 240 -19.39 -5.87 -25.80
N GLU A 241 -19.49 -4.55 -25.84
CA GLU A 241 -18.41 -3.69 -26.29
C GLU A 241 -17.26 -3.69 -25.28
N ILE A 242 -17.60 -3.49 -23.99
CA ILE A 242 -16.64 -3.56 -22.88
C ILE A 242 -15.99 -4.95 -22.82
N LEU A 243 -16.80 -6.01 -22.88
CA LEU A 243 -16.30 -7.40 -22.82
C LEU A 243 -15.35 -7.72 -23.99
N LYS A 244 -15.69 -7.27 -25.20
CA LYS A 244 -14.82 -7.44 -26.37
C LYS A 244 -13.51 -6.69 -26.18
N LYS A 245 -13.56 -5.46 -25.66
CA LYS A 245 -12.36 -4.65 -25.44
C LYS A 245 -11.45 -5.22 -24.34
N ALA A 246 -12.05 -5.73 -23.26
CA ALA A 246 -11.34 -6.35 -22.14
C ALA A 246 -10.89 -7.81 -22.41
N SER A 247 -11.19 -8.37 -23.58
CA SER A 247 -10.97 -9.81 -23.88
C SER A 247 -9.52 -10.27 -23.79
N ASN A 248 -8.55 -9.37 -23.97
CA ASN A 248 -7.11 -9.69 -23.87
C ASN A 248 -6.55 -9.54 -22.44
N ILE A 249 -7.35 -9.04 -21.49
CA ILE A 249 -6.95 -8.85 -20.10
C ILE A 249 -7.03 -10.22 -19.40
N LYS A 250 -5.91 -10.67 -18.82
CA LYS A 250 -5.82 -11.99 -18.17
C LYS A 250 -6.83 -12.15 -17.02
N LYS A 251 -7.07 -11.07 -16.28
CA LYS A 251 -8.04 -11.02 -15.18
C LYS A 251 -8.87 -9.75 -15.27
N PHE A 252 -10.10 -9.89 -15.78
CA PHE A 252 -11.09 -8.81 -15.81
C PHE A 252 -12.21 -9.12 -14.81
N GLU A 253 -12.35 -8.28 -13.78
CA GLU A 253 -13.36 -8.41 -12.73
C GLU A 253 -14.33 -7.23 -12.80
N CYS A 254 -15.62 -7.53 -13.01
CA CYS A 254 -16.69 -6.53 -13.15
C CYS A 254 -17.97 -6.94 -12.42
N GLU A 255 -17.85 -7.75 -11.37
CA GLU A 255 -19.00 -8.24 -10.60
C GLU A 255 -19.69 -7.09 -9.88
N GLY A 256 -21.02 -7.03 -9.91
CA GLY A 256 -21.80 -6.02 -9.18
C GLY A 256 -21.74 -4.61 -9.77
N THR A 257 -21.10 -4.42 -10.92
CA THR A 257 -21.00 -3.13 -11.61
C THR A 257 -22.29 -2.79 -12.33
N THR A 258 -22.85 -1.61 -12.05
CA THR A 258 -24.11 -1.16 -12.65
C THR A 258 -24.12 0.34 -12.91
N ARG A 259 -25.02 0.80 -13.76
CA ARG A 259 -25.17 2.24 -14.04
C ARG A 259 -25.52 3.06 -12.80
N GLU A 260 -26.35 2.52 -11.91
CA GLU A 260 -26.81 3.20 -10.69
C GLU A 260 -25.85 3.02 -9.50
N GLY A 261 -25.01 1.98 -9.54
CA GLY A 261 -24.13 1.57 -8.45
C GLY A 261 -24.87 0.77 -7.37
N THR A 262 -24.37 -0.41 -7.02
CA THR A 262 -24.85 -1.13 -5.82
C THR A 262 -24.32 -0.43 -4.57
N MET A 263 -25.11 0.51 -4.01
CA MET A 263 -24.78 1.29 -2.80
C MET A 263 -23.41 1.97 -2.82
N ILE A 264 -23.37 3.21 -3.31
CA ILE A 264 -22.21 4.10 -3.18
C ILE A 264 -21.79 4.15 -1.70
N HIS A 265 -20.56 3.73 -1.38
CA HIS A 265 -20.01 3.74 -0.03
C HIS A 265 -20.22 5.12 0.63
N HIS A 266 -20.63 5.17 1.91
CA HIS A 266 -21.00 6.42 2.60
C HIS A 266 -19.91 7.52 2.51
N SER A 267 -18.64 7.12 2.41
CA SER A 267 -17.50 8.03 2.20
C SER A 267 -17.51 8.75 0.84
N LEU A 268 -17.98 8.10 -0.23
CA LEU A 268 -18.15 8.69 -1.56
C LEU A 268 -19.36 9.65 -1.59
N ILE A 269 -20.45 9.32 -0.88
CA ILE A 269 -21.61 10.22 -0.74
C ILE A 269 -21.21 11.53 -0.06
N GLU A 270 -20.43 11.46 1.02
CA GLU A 270 -19.98 12.63 1.75
C GLU A 270 -19.04 13.50 0.90
N ARG A 271 -18.15 12.88 0.10
CA ARG A 271 -17.28 13.61 -0.85
C ARG A 271 -18.05 14.19 -2.03
N LEU A 272 -19.08 13.52 -2.55
CA LEU A 272 -19.97 14.08 -3.57
C LEU A 272 -20.77 15.28 -3.03
N ARG A 273 -21.19 15.23 -1.76
CA ARG A 273 -21.82 16.38 -1.07
C ARG A 273 -20.86 17.56 -0.94
N ILE A 274 -19.62 17.29 -0.52
CA ILE A 274 -18.57 18.30 -0.43
C ILE A 274 -18.28 18.90 -1.82
N ALA A 275 -18.01 18.07 -2.83
CA ALA A 275 -17.74 18.53 -4.20
C ALA A 275 -18.89 19.38 -4.77
N ARG A 276 -20.15 18.99 -4.55
CA ARG A 276 -21.34 19.78 -4.95
C ARG A 276 -21.50 21.09 -4.18
N LYS A 277 -21.01 21.16 -2.93
CA LYS A 277 -21.01 22.40 -2.15
C LYS A 277 -20.02 23.43 -2.70
N TYR A 278 -18.92 22.96 -3.31
CA TYR A 278 -17.87 23.83 -3.88
C TYR A 278 -18.04 24.09 -5.39
N SER A 279 -18.80 23.28 -6.13
CA SER A 279 -19.17 23.55 -7.52
C SER A 279 -20.22 24.67 -7.69
N ARG A 280 -20.72 25.25 -6.60
CA ARG A 280 -21.58 26.45 -6.60
C ARG A 280 -20.79 27.77 -6.53
N TRP A 281 -19.46 27.71 -6.52
CA TRP A 281 -18.57 28.87 -6.39
C TRP A 281 -17.50 28.95 -7.50
N LEU A 282 -17.73 28.25 -8.62
CA LEU A 282 -17.09 28.47 -9.93
C LEU A 282 -18.20 28.76 -10.94
#